data_AF-A0AA92RBV8-F1
#
_entry.id   AF-A0AA92RBV8-F1
#
_cell.length_a   1.000
_cell.length_b   1.000
_cell.length_c   1.000
_cell.angle_alpha   90.00
_cell.angle_beta   90.00
_cell.angle_gamma   90.00
#
_symmetry.space_group_name_H-M   'P 1'
#
loop_
_entity.id
_entity.type
_entity.pdbx_description
1 polymer ?
#
loop_
_entity_poly.entity_id
_entity_poly.type
_entity_poly.pdbx_seq_one_letter_code
_entity_poly.pdbx_strand_id
1 'polypeptide(L)'
;MTKVAFNTLAVTSSSASTVDDFKRVCQELHDKLLEAGLIAGTDTGQLDFSAITTLTSNTSYGYRIYKLNDGNTLPIFLKIRFVTPAQIASSRLLWSFYLSMGLGTNGAGVLTSATPEYVAGANQSNGQYQRNGTFGQALQSYICVLPGFLGVSFKQLAIDPSTSYGPSGAVADAPTLASFFICRDTNDSGEPTAEGASLVVVAPGGTYSSYFGDAPIAVYLSKAGVVTVSSRCALALGAENVATVDGKIPIYNFHTLTPAPKRLAQLLCVRRGPGAVGNDEFTAAAVGTQTRTFMAMNPVWPGDVFNGTLVRAAVAMLWE
;
A
#
# COMPACT_ATOMS: atom_id res chain seq x y z
N MET A 1 -10.42 11.39 -12.71
CA MET A 1 -9.48 10.27 -12.89
C MET A 1 -8.11 10.89 -12.84
N THR A 2 -7.34 10.56 -11.81
CA THR A 2 -6.07 11.25 -11.56
C THR A 2 -5.00 10.23 -11.16
N LYS A 3 -3.93 10.21 -11.96
CA LYS A 3 -2.67 9.57 -11.61
C LYS A 3 -1.68 10.63 -11.18
N VAL A 4 -0.96 10.35 -10.11
CA VAL A 4 0.14 11.19 -9.66
C VAL A 4 1.37 10.31 -9.53
N ALA A 5 2.27 10.40 -10.51
CA ALA A 5 3.62 9.85 -10.42
C ALA A 5 4.57 10.99 -10.09
N PHE A 6 5.40 10.82 -9.07
CA PHE A 6 6.31 11.88 -8.64
C PHE A 6 7.58 11.33 -8.03
N ASN A 7 8.68 12.00 -8.35
CA ASN A 7 9.94 11.83 -7.64
C ASN A 7 9.84 12.56 -6.32
N THR A 8 9.92 11.81 -5.26
CA THR A 8 9.97 12.38 -3.93
C THR A 8 11.33 12.97 -3.66
N LEU A 9 11.32 14.11 -3.00
CA LEU A 9 12.55 14.77 -2.59
C LEU A 9 13.37 13.82 -1.71
N ALA A 10 14.66 13.73 -2.01
CA ALA A 10 15.59 12.87 -1.30
C ALA A 10 15.52 13.08 0.21
N VAL A 11 15.65 12.01 0.99
CA VAL A 11 15.90 12.14 2.43
C VAL A 11 17.39 12.46 2.58
N THR A 12 17.71 13.73 2.84
CA THR A 12 19.06 14.30 2.61
C THR A 12 20.05 14.03 3.73
N SER A 13 19.63 13.47 4.86
CA SER A 13 20.49 13.19 6.00
C SER A 13 20.90 11.72 6.06
N SER A 14 22.19 11.46 6.37
CA SER A 14 22.71 10.13 6.76
C SER A 14 22.09 9.60 8.06
N SER A 15 21.20 10.38 8.67
CA SER A 15 20.37 10.08 9.83
C SER A 15 18.92 10.54 9.59
N ALA A 16 18.27 10.02 8.54
CA ALA A 16 16.89 9.49 8.48
C ALA A 16 15.75 9.97 9.41
N SER A 17 15.88 11.09 10.11
CA SER A 17 15.23 11.30 11.41
C SER A 17 15.25 12.77 11.83
N THR A 18 15.40 13.70 10.88
CA THR A 18 15.22 15.11 11.23
C THR A 18 13.73 15.43 11.30
N VAL A 19 13.36 16.37 12.18
CA VAL A 19 12.01 16.90 12.28
C VAL A 19 11.55 17.43 10.92
N ASP A 20 12.42 18.17 10.22
CA ASP A 20 12.12 18.80 8.94
C ASP A 20 11.86 17.76 7.84
N ASP A 21 12.65 16.69 7.78
CA ASP A 21 12.41 15.60 6.84
C ASP A 21 11.07 14.91 7.11
N PHE A 22 10.73 14.65 8.39
CA PHE A 22 9.45 14.04 8.73
C PHE A 22 8.27 14.93 8.35
N LYS A 23 8.32 16.22 8.67
CA LYS A 23 7.30 17.21 8.27
C LYS A 23 7.10 17.20 6.77
N ARG A 24 8.21 17.30 6.03
CA ARG A 24 8.21 17.33 4.57
C ARG A 24 7.59 16.07 3.99
N VAL A 25 7.95 14.88 4.50
CA VAL A 25 7.37 13.61 4.03
C VAL A 25 5.88 13.50 4.35
N CYS A 26 5.44 13.93 5.53
CA CYS A 26 4.02 13.92 5.90
C CYS A 26 3.22 14.90 5.05
N GLN A 27 3.73 16.11 4.85
CA GLN A 27 3.14 17.14 4.00
C GLN A 27 3.09 16.68 2.53
N GLU A 28 4.17 16.07 2.02
CA GLU A 28 4.23 15.55 0.66
C GLU A 28 3.15 14.48 0.41
N LEU A 29 2.97 13.53 1.34
CA LEU A 29 1.89 12.54 1.22
C LEU A 29 0.51 13.21 1.24
N HIS A 30 0.30 14.17 2.15
CA HIS A 30 -0.95 14.93 2.24
C HIS A 30 -1.28 15.65 0.94
N ASP A 31 -0.36 16.47 0.44
CA ASP A 31 -0.55 17.27 -0.76
C ASP A 31 -0.83 16.39 -1.98
N LYS A 32 -0.12 15.26 -2.09
CA LYS A 32 -0.26 14.34 -3.22
C LYS A 32 -1.55 13.52 -3.17
N LEU A 33 -2.09 13.24 -1.98
CA LEU A 33 -3.44 12.67 -1.85
C LEU A 33 -4.51 13.68 -2.29
N LEU A 34 -4.36 14.95 -1.94
CA LEU A 34 -5.28 16.00 -2.38
C LEU A 34 -5.19 16.25 -3.89
N GLU A 35 -3.97 16.30 -4.44
CA GLU A 35 -3.72 16.42 -5.88
C GLU A 35 -4.33 15.25 -6.65
N ALA A 36 -4.25 14.03 -6.11
CA ALA A 36 -4.89 12.86 -6.68
C ALA A 36 -6.44 12.90 -6.59
N GLY A 37 -7.02 13.84 -5.84
CA GLY A 37 -8.45 14.08 -5.80
C GLY A 37 -9.17 13.57 -4.56
N LEU A 38 -8.45 13.17 -3.50
CA LEU A 38 -9.10 12.98 -2.19
C LEU A 38 -9.51 14.34 -1.62
N ILE A 39 -10.58 14.32 -0.83
CA ILE A 39 -11.04 15.51 -0.10
C ILE A 39 -10.53 15.43 1.33
N ALA A 40 -9.83 16.47 1.80
CA ALA A 40 -9.45 16.58 3.21
C ALA A 40 -10.71 16.62 4.11
N GLY A 41 -10.71 15.84 5.18
CA GLY A 41 -11.73 15.93 6.22
C GLY A 41 -11.63 17.26 6.96
N THR A 42 -12.74 17.69 7.55
CA THR A 42 -12.83 18.92 8.36
C THR A 42 -12.85 18.64 9.87
N ASP A 43 -12.54 17.39 10.26
CA ASP A 43 -12.46 16.98 11.65
C ASP A 43 -11.52 17.87 12.46
N THR A 44 -11.99 18.23 13.65
CA THR A 44 -11.17 18.90 14.66
C THR A 44 -10.02 17.99 15.10
N GLY A 45 -8.91 18.57 15.59
CA GLY A 45 -7.77 17.80 16.12
C GLY A 45 -6.85 17.16 15.06
N GLN A 46 -7.04 17.45 13.78
CA GLN A 46 -6.15 16.96 12.74
C GLN A 46 -4.76 17.61 12.81
N LEU A 47 -3.72 16.80 12.56
CA LEU A 47 -2.31 17.12 12.75
C LEU A 47 -1.83 18.25 11.84
N ASP A 48 -1.56 19.43 12.38
CA ASP A 48 -0.74 20.43 11.69
C ASP A 48 0.73 19.99 11.66
N PHE A 49 1.25 19.64 10.48
CA PHE A 49 2.62 19.18 10.34
C PHE A 49 3.64 20.24 10.78
N SER A 50 3.32 21.53 10.64
CA SER A 50 4.23 22.61 11.06
C SER A 50 4.44 22.63 12.58
N ALA A 51 3.46 22.14 13.36
CA ALA A 51 3.48 22.11 14.81
C ALA A 51 4.40 21.03 15.42
N ILE A 52 4.93 20.11 14.60
CA ILE A 52 5.86 19.07 15.08
C ILE A 52 7.21 19.73 15.41
N THR A 53 7.60 19.86 16.67
CA THR A 53 8.88 20.55 17.01
C THR A 53 10.02 19.58 17.32
N THR A 54 9.71 18.32 17.59
CA THR A 54 10.68 17.28 17.95
C THR A 54 10.24 15.92 17.43
N LEU A 55 11.21 15.01 17.24
CA LEU A 55 10.93 13.59 17.00
C LEU A 55 11.34 12.77 18.22
N THR A 56 10.35 12.16 18.87
CA THR A 56 10.53 11.20 19.97
C THR A 56 10.21 9.79 19.46
N SER A 57 10.82 8.75 20.03
CA SER A 57 10.49 7.35 19.70
C SER A 57 9.06 7.01 20.12
N ASN A 58 8.48 6.00 19.47
CA ASN A 58 7.17 5.44 19.84
C ASN A 58 6.06 6.49 19.99
N THR A 59 6.07 7.54 19.17
CA THR A 59 5.22 8.71 19.36
C THR A 59 4.20 8.83 18.24
N SER A 60 2.95 9.06 18.61
CA SER A 60 1.89 9.45 17.67
C SER A 60 1.78 10.97 17.62
N TYR A 61 2.00 11.56 16.46
CA TYR A 61 1.93 13.02 16.29
C TYR A 61 0.51 13.49 16.01
N GLY A 62 -0.34 12.61 15.48
CA GLY A 62 -1.74 12.91 15.21
C GLY A 62 -2.20 12.25 13.91
N TYR A 63 -3.32 12.71 13.37
CA TYR A 63 -3.94 12.11 12.19
C TYR A 63 -4.38 13.14 11.16
N ARG A 64 -4.57 12.67 9.93
CA ARG A 64 -5.39 13.31 8.89
C ARG A 64 -6.49 12.34 8.46
N ILE A 65 -7.66 12.89 8.15
CA ILE A 65 -8.78 12.14 7.56
C ILE A 65 -8.99 12.64 6.15
N TYR A 66 -9.28 11.72 5.24
CA TYR A 66 -9.58 11.99 3.85
C TYR A 66 -10.86 11.26 3.46
N LYS A 67 -11.65 11.86 2.57
CA LYS A 67 -12.82 11.24 1.95
C LYS A 67 -12.50 10.91 0.49
N LEU A 68 -12.85 9.70 0.06
CA LEU A 68 -12.80 9.33 -1.35
C LEU A 68 -13.85 10.15 -2.12
N ASN A 69 -13.42 10.83 -3.18
CA ASN A 69 -14.28 11.65 -4.03
C ASN A 69 -14.66 10.88 -5.31
N ASP A 70 -15.45 9.83 -5.13
CA ASP A 70 -15.77 8.88 -6.20
C ASP A 70 -17.24 8.91 -6.65
N GLY A 71 -17.99 9.95 -6.25
CA GLY A 71 -19.39 10.15 -6.65
C GLY A 71 -20.38 9.12 -6.11
N ASN A 72 -19.94 8.15 -5.30
CA ASN A 72 -20.79 7.11 -4.74
C ASN A 72 -21.52 7.60 -3.48
N THR A 73 -22.73 7.07 -3.25
CA THR A 73 -23.61 7.49 -2.15
C THR A 73 -23.13 7.02 -0.78
N LEU A 74 -22.51 5.84 -0.69
CA LEU A 74 -21.87 5.37 0.54
C LEU A 74 -20.50 6.06 0.68
N PRO A 75 -20.28 6.99 1.62
CA PRO A 75 -18.99 7.64 1.74
C PRO A 75 -17.95 6.69 2.33
N ILE A 76 -16.71 6.81 1.87
CA ILE A 76 -15.56 6.07 2.40
C ILE A 76 -14.52 7.08 2.87
N PHE A 77 -14.12 6.95 4.13
CA PHE A 77 -13.13 7.78 4.78
C PHE A 77 -11.87 6.97 5.06
N LEU A 78 -10.71 7.53 4.74
CA LEU A 78 -9.39 7.02 5.11
C LEU A 78 -8.85 7.89 6.24
N LYS A 79 -8.43 7.27 7.33
CA LYS A 79 -7.64 7.93 8.39
C LYS A 79 -6.19 7.46 8.28
N ILE A 80 -5.27 8.42 8.25
CA ILE A 80 -3.83 8.18 8.32
C ILE A 80 -3.33 8.80 9.63
N ARG A 81 -2.77 7.97 10.50
CA ARG A 81 -2.09 8.40 11.72
C ARG A 81 -0.58 8.34 11.53
N PHE A 82 0.08 9.44 11.86
CA PHE A 82 1.50 9.67 11.61
C PHE A 82 2.29 9.38 12.88
N VAL A 83 3.23 8.43 12.79
CA VAL A 83 3.95 7.94 13.97
C VAL A 83 5.44 7.79 13.72
N THR A 84 6.18 7.75 14.83
CA THR A 84 7.52 7.19 14.92
C THR A 84 7.50 5.83 15.63
N PRO A 85 8.22 4.81 15.14
CA PRO A 85 8.24 3.49 15.76
C PRO A 85 9.09 3.47 17.05
N ALA A 86 9.04 2.34 17.78
CA ALA A 86 9.68 2.21 19.09
C ALA A 86 11.21 2.22 19.07
N GLN A 87 11.86 1.81 17.97
CA GLN A 87 13.32 1.74 17.89
C GLN A 87 13.91 2.91 17.08
N ILE A 88 14.73 3.72 17.75
CA ILE A 88 15.60 4.69 17.10
C ILE A 88 17.01 4.10 17.04
N ALA A 89 17.42 3.62 15.87
CA ALA A 89 18.85 3.51 15.58
C ALA A 89 19.21 4.67 14.64
N SER A 90 20.38 5.27 14.85
CA SER A 90 20.86 6.48 14.14
C SER A 90 21.02 6.34 12.62
N SER A 91 20.80 5.14 12.08
CA SER A 91 20.95 4.80 10.66
C SER A 91 19.63 4.36 9.98
N ARG A 92 18.46 4.70 10.54
CA ARG A 92 17.17 4.14 10.10
C ARG A 92 16.06 5.18 10.02
N LEU A 93 15.21 5.08 8.99
CA LEU A 93 14.00 5.90 8.89
C LEU A 93 13.04 5.58 10.04
N LEU A 94 12.57 6.63 10.71
CA LEU A 94 11.75 6.53 11.92
C LEU A 94 10.27 6.79 11.64
N TRP A 95 9.76 6.46 10.47
CA TRP A 95 8.41 6.89 10.08
C TRP A 95 7.56 5.69 9.71
N SER A 96 6.37 5.63 10.29
CA SER A 96 5.35 4.67 9.90
C SER A 96 3.99 5.36 9.85
N PHE A 97 3.05 4.75 9.15
CA PHE A 97 1.69 5.24 9.05
C PHE A 97 0.74 4.16 9.55
N TYR A 98 -0.24 4.54 10.36
CA TYR A 98 -1.38 3.67 10.66
C TYR A 98 -2.56 4.08 9.79
N LEU A 99 -3.17 3.09 9.14
CA LEU A 99 -4.29 3.26 8.23
C LEU A 99 -5.54 2.63 8.82
N SER A 100 -6.66 3.33 8.73
CA SER A 100 -7.99 2.75 8.96
C SER A 100 -8.99 3.35 8.00
N MET A 101 -10.07 2.62 7.75
CA MET A 101 -11.15 3.04 6.87
C MET A 101 -12.48 3.04 7.62
N GLY A 102 -13.38 3.96 7.28
CA GLY A 102 -14.71 4.04 7.89
C GLY A 102 -15.78 4.56 6.93
N LEU A 103 -17.05 4.40 7.31
CA LEU A 103 -18.20 4.89 6.55
C LEU A 103 -18.63 6.31 6.95
N GLY A 104 -17.94 6.91 7.89
CA GLY A 104 -18.27 8.22 8.42
C GLY A 104 -17.24 8.68 9.44
N THR A 105 -17.42 9.88 9.94
CA THR A 105 -16.64 10.45 11.02
C THR A 105 -17.54 11.22 11.99
N ASN A 106 -17.14 11.31 13.26
CA ASN A 106 -17.85 12.08 14.28
C ASN A 106 -17.45 13.57 14.33
N GLY A 107 -16.60 14.05 13.40
CA GLY A 107 -16.11 15.43 13.37
C GLY A 107 -14.98 15.73 14.38
N ALA A 108 -14.56 14.74 15.16
CA ALA A 108 -13.51 14.81 16.17
C ALA A 108 -12.46 13.70 15.96
N GLY A 109 -12.27 13.24 14.72
CA GLY A 109 -11.20 12.31 14.38
C GLY A 109 -11.48 10.83 14.59
N VAL A 110 -12.70 10.48 14.99
CA VAL A 110 -13.13 9.10 15.19
C VAL A 110 -13.97 8.67 13.99
N LEU A 111 -13.49 7.65 13.28
CA LEU A 111 -14.23 7.01 12.21
C LEU A 111 -15.43 6.23 12.79
N THR A 112 -16.58 6.31 12.13
CA THR A 112 -17.77 5.51 12.46
C THR A 112 -17.88 4.31 11.54
N SER A 113 -18.33 3.16 12.06
CA SER A 113 -18.36 1.88 11.32
C SER A 113 -17.02 1.63 10.63
N ALA A 114 -15.98 1.43 11.44
CA ALA A 114 -14.59 1.54 11.02
C ALA A 114 -13.83 0.23 11.15
N THR A 115 -12.82 0.06 10.30
CA THR A 115 -11.81 -0.97 10.45
C THR A 115 -10.88 -0.66 11.61
N PRO A 116 -10.17 -1.66 12.16
CA PRO A 116 -8.99 -1.43 12.98
C PRO A 116 -7.93 -0.58 12.25
N GLU A 117 -6.94 -0.11 13.01
CA GLU A 117 -5.75 0.54 12.45
C GLU A 117 -4.68 -0.48 12.07
N TYR A 118 -4.11 -0.34 10.88
CA TYR A 118 -3.08 -1.22 10.32
C TYR A 118 -1.83 -0.44 9.99
N VAL A 119 -0.66 -0.98 10.31
CA VAL A 119 0.62 -0.35 9.96
C VAL A 119 0.87 -0.49 8.47
N ALA A 120 1.03 0.62 7.78
CA ALA A 120 1.65 0.70 6.47
C ALA A 120 3.09 1.19 6.62
N GLY A 121 4.03 0.41 6.10
CA GLY A 121 5.47 0.68 6.19
C GLY A 121 6.19 -0.20 7.21
N ALA A 122 7.51 -0.05 7.29
CA ALA A 122 8.44 -0.92 8.01
C ALA A 122 8.03 -1.22 9.46
N ASN A 123 7.96 -2.50 9.81
CA ASN A 123 7.57 -2.98 11.13
C ASN A 123 8.66 -2.75 12.19
N GLN A 124 8.23 -2.65 13.45
CA GLN A 124 8.93 -2.14 14.64
C GLN A 124 10.00 -3.10 15.22
N SER A 125 10.21 -4.25 14.60
CA SER A 125 11.06 -5.33 15.13
C SER A 125 12.05 -5.83 14.08
N ASN A 126 13.25 -5.23 14.08
CA ASN A 126 14.51 -5.80 13.59
C ASN A 126 14.70 -6.17 12.09
N GLY A 127 13.75 -5.97 11.18
CA GLY A 127 13.86 -6.62 9.86
C GLY A 127 13.84 -5.77 8.59
N GLN A 128 13.37 -4.52 8.61
CA GLN A 128 12.93 -3.87 7.37
C GLN A 128 13.43 -2.43 7.31
N TYR A 129 14.69 -2.29 6.94
CA TYR A 129 15.37 -1.01 7.00
C TYR A 129 15.75 -0.61 5.60
N GLN A 130 15.25 0.55 5.15
CA GLN A 130 15.88 1.24 4.02
C GLN A 130 17.37 1.38 4.36
N ARG A 131 18.21 0.56 3.72
CA ARG A 131 19.66 0.55 3.98
C ARG A 131 20.26 1.91 3.63
N ASN A 132 21.41 2.23 4.22
CA ASN A 132 22.11 3.52 4.08
C ASN A 132 22.25 4.04 2.62
N GLY A 133 22.20 3.17 1.61
CA GLY A 133 22.25 3.55 0.19
C GLY A 133 21.01 4.24 -0.38
N THR A 134 19.92 4.36 0.38
CA THR A 134 18.68 5.06 0.00
C THR A 134 18.66 6.53 0.39
N PHE A 135 19.48 6.93 1.37
CA PHE A 135 19.62 8.33 1.75
C PHE A 135 20.27 9.12 0.61
N GLY A 136 19.75 10.32 0.37
CA GLY A 136 20.20 11.18 -0.72
C GLY A 136 19.62 10.82 -2.10
N GLN A 137 18.81 9.76 -2.23
CA GLN A 137 18.16 9.41 -3.50
C GLN A 137 16.72 9.92 -3.57
N ALA A 138 16.32 10.41 -4.75
CA ALA A 138 14.92 10.66 -5.04
C ALA A 138 14.20 9.31 -5.15
N LEU A 139 13.20 9.09 -4.30
CA LEU A 139 12.38 7.86 -4.33
C LEU A 139 11.14 8.09 -5.17
N GLN A 140 10.70 7.09 -5.89
CA GLN A 140 9.54 7.21 -6.76
C GLN A 140 8.25 6.88 -6.00
N SER A 141 7.19 7.63 -6.25
CA SER A 141 5.85 7.38 -5.70
C SER A 141 4.79 7.37 -6.78
N TYR A 142 3.70 6.66 -6.48
CA TYR A 142 2.53 6.48 -7.33
C TYR A 142 1.26 6.57 -6.50
N ILE A 143 0.35 7.45 -6.90
CA ILE A 143 -1.01 7.51 -6.36
C ILE A 143 -1.98 7.47 -7.54
N CYS A 144 -2.97 6.59 -7.45
CA CYS A 144 -4.01 6.44 -8.47
C CYS A 144 -5.38 6.56 -7.81
N VAL A 145 -6.22 7.45 -8.33
CA VAL A 145 -7.60 7.63 -7.88
C VAL A 145 -8.55 7.51 -9.06
N LEU A 146 -9.46 6.54 -8.95
CA LEU A 146 -10.54 6.26 -9.89
C LEU A 146 -11.86 6.20 -9.11
N PRO A 147 -13.01 6.26 -9.79
CA PRO A 147 -14.27 5.92 -9.14
C PRO A 147 -14.14 4.56 -8.42
N GLY A 148 -14.34 4.57 -7.10
CA GLY A 148 -14.27 3.38 -6.24
C GLY A 148 -12.89 2.80 -5.96
N PHE A 149 -11.80 3.47 -6.36
CA PHE A 149 -10.44 2.97 -6.15
C PHE A 149 -9.47 4.07 -5.70
N LEU A 150 -8.64 3.73 -4.72
CA LEU A 150 -7.42 4.43 -4.35
C LEU A 150 -6.28 3.42 -4.28
N GLY A 151 -5.21 3.66 -5.02
CA GLY A 151 -3.95 2.94 -4.87
C GLY A 151 -2.83 3.89 -4.49
N VAL A 152 -2.01 3.49 -3.51
CA VAL A 152 -0.86 4.26 -3.04
C VAL A 152 0.36 3.36 -2.96
N SER A 153 1.43 3.76 -3.65
CA SER A 153 2.81 3.33 -3.43
C SER A 153 3.66 4.56 -3.12
N PHE A 154 4.06 4.73 -1.88
CA PHE A 154 4.74 5.95 -1.43
C PHE A 154 6.19 5.69 -1.05
N LYS A 155 7.09 6.46 -1.65
CA LYS A 155 8.54 6.45 -1.44
C LYS A 155 9.16 5.07 -1.65
N GLN A 156 8.98 4.56 -2.86
CA GLN A 156 9.60 3.34 -3.35
C GLN A 156 11.00 3.63 -3.91
N LEU A 157 12.02 2.84 -3.58
CA LEU A 157 13.26 2.87 -4.37
C LEU A 157 12.97 2.46 -5.80
N ALA A 158 13.65 3.01 -6.80
CA ALA A 158 13.78 2.34 -8.09
C ALA A 158 14.76 1.16 -7.93
N ILE A 159 14.42 -0.03 -8.43
CA ILE A 159 15.34 -1.16 -8.44
C ILE A 159 16.14 -1.11 -9.74
N ASP A 160 17.46 -1.06 -9.63
CA ASP A 160 18.34 -1.25 -10.77
C ASP A 160 18.14 -2.66 -11.37
N PRO A 161 18.08 -2.79 -12.70
CA PRO A 161 17.95 -4.08 -13.36
C PRO A 161 19.13 -4.99 -12.96
N SER A 162 18.82 -6.23 -12.63
CA SER A 162 19.80 -7.24 -12.23
C SER A 162 19.77 -8.42 -13.17
N THR A 163 20.94 -8.98 -13.43
CA THR A 163 21.15 -10.20 -14.23
C THR A 163 20.69 -11.47 -13.50
N SER A 164 20.37 -11.36 -12.20
CA SER A 164 19.79 -12.44 -11.38
C SER A 164 18.30 -12.18 -11.13
N TYR A 165 17.54 -13.22 -10.74
CA TYR A 165 16.13 -13.09 -10.34
C TYR A 165 15.98 -12.23 -9.08
N GLY A 166 15.92 -10.91 -9.27
CA GLY A 166 15.76 -9.92 -8.21
C GLY A 166 16.84 -8.85 -8.26
N PRO A 167 16.63 -7.70 -7.59
CA PRO A 167 17.67 -6.68 -7.39
C PRO A 167 19.01 -7.31 -7.02
N SER A 168 20.12 -6.67 -7.40
CA SER A 168 21.43 -7.02 -6.82
C SER A 168 21.29 -7.09 -5.29
N GLY A 169 22.07 -7.92 -4.59
CA GLY A 169 21.96 -8.12 -3.13
C GLY A 169 22.00 -6.83 -2.27
N ALA A 170 22.16 -5.65 -2.88
CA ALA A 170 22.07 -4.32 -2.30
C ALA A 170 20.65 -3.69 -2.29
N VAL A 171 19.71 -4.10 -3.17
CA VAL A 171 18.45 -3.33 -3.42
C VAL A 171 17.16 -4.12 -3.09
N ALA A 172 17.28 -5.37 -2.63
CA ALA A 172 16.13 -6.20 -2.20
C ALA A 172 15.44 -5.73 -0.90
N ASP A 173 15.99 -4.71 -0.22
CA ASP A 173 15.69 -4.43 1.19
C ASP A 173 15.16 -3.01 1.45
N ALA A 174 14.58 -2.34 0.46
CA ALA A 174 14.00 -1.00 0.66
C ALA A 174 12.49 -1.01 0.41
N PRO A 175 11.69 -1.45 1.40
CA PRO A 175 10.25 -1.37 1.30
C PRO A 175 9.81 0.08 1.11
N THR A 176 8.69 0.27 0.42
CA THR A 176 7.98 1.54 0.38
C THR A 176 7.68 2.01 1.80
N LEU A 177 7.59 3.32 2.02
CA LEU A 177 7.15 3.84 3.31
C LEU A 177 5.67 3.58 3.56
N ALA A 178 4.86 3.53 2.50
CA ALA A 178 3.49 3.05 2.58
C ALA A 178 3.10 2.38 1.26
N SER A 179 2.36 1.29 1.35
CA SER A 179 1.73 0.65 0.19
C SER A 179 0.37 0.08 0.58
N PHE A 180 -0.69 0.57 -0.05
CA PHE A 180 -2.06 0.14 0.25
C PHE A 180 -3.04 0.45 -0.88
N PHE A 181 -4.17 -0.23 -0.83
CA PHE A 181 -5.32 -0.02 -1.72
C PHE A 181 -6.60 0.17 -0.91
N ILE A 182 -7.51 1.00 -1.42
CA ILE A 182 -8.92 0.98 -1.07
C ILE A 182 -9.70 0.66 -2.34
N CYS A 183 -10.51 -0.40 -2.30
CA CYS A 183 -11.31 -0.84 -3.43
C CYS A 183 -12.76 -1.01 -2.99
N ARG A 184 -13.71 -0.32 -3.63
CA ARG A 184 -15.14 -0.61 -3.48
C ARG A 184 -15.47 -1.99 -4.03
N ASP A 185 -16.56 -2.56 -3.52
CA ASP A 185 -17.22 -3.66 -4.21
C ASP A 185 -17.65 -3.22 -5.60
N THR A 186 -17.48 -4.10 -6.59
CA THR A 186 -17.92 -3.85 -7.96
C THR A 186 -19.06 -4.79 -8.34
N ASN A 187 -19.93 -4.34 -9.23
CA ASN A 187 -20.91 -5.21 -9.88
C ASN A 187 -20.24 -6.09 -10.96
N ASP A 188 -21.04 -6.90 -11.66
CA ASP A 188 -20.58 -7.81 -12.72
C ASP A 188 -19.98 -7.08 -13.94
N SER A 189 -20.29 -5.79 -14.10
CA SER A 189 -19.70 -4.92 -15.13
C SER A 189 -18.39 -4.26 -14.68
N GLY A 190 -17.96 -4.49 -13.44
CA GLY A 190 -16.76 -3.85 -12.87
C GLY A 190 -17.00 -2.44 -12.35
N GLU A 191 -18.24 -1.96 -12.33
CA GLU A 191 -18.58 -0.62 -11.83
C GLU A 191 -18.64 -0.64 -10.30
N PRO A 192 -18.08 0.38 -9.62
CA PRO A 192 -18.16 0.50 -8.16
C PRO A 192 -19.59 0.55 -7.65
N THR A 193 -19.81 -0.04 -6.48
CA THR A 193 -21.10 -0.12 -5.81
C THR A 193 -21.05 0.49 -4.41
N ALA A 194 -22.22 0.72 -3.83
CA ALA A 194 -22.39 1.19 -2.45
C ALA A 194 -22.48 0.04 -1.42
N GLU A 195 -21.99 -1.17 -1.74
CA GLU A 195 -22.13 -2.34 -0.86
C GLU A 195 -21.04 -2.44 0.22
N GLY A 196 -19.89 -1.81 0.00
CA GLY A 196 -18.77 -1.81 0.91
C GLY A 196 -17.47 -1.45 0.23
N ALA A 197 -16.38 -1.54 0.97
CA ALA A 197 -15.03 -1.39 0.46
C ALA A 197 -14.05 -2.27 1.21
N SER A 198 -12.93 -2.55 0.55
CA SER A 198 -11.79 -3.29 1.10
C SER A 198 -10.61 -2.34 1.28
N LEU A 199 -9.98 -2.35 2.46
CA LEU A 199 -8.65 -1.80 2.70
C LEU A 199 -7.65 -2.95 2.61
N VAL A 200 -6.68 -2.84 1.71
CA VAL A 200 -5.59 -3.80 1.57
C VAL A 200 -4.29 -3.10 1.88
N VAL A 201 -3.61 -3.53 2.94
CA VAL A 201 -2.29 -3.01 3.31
C VAL A 201 -1.26 -4.01 2.83
N VAL A 202 -0.41 -3.57 1.90
CA VAL A 202 0.69 -4.40 1.40
C VAL A 202 1.76 -4.37 2.48
N ALA A 203 1.93 -5.51 3.13
CA ALA A 203 2.93 -5.64 4.18
C ALA A 203 4.32 -5.40 3.60
N PRO A 204 5.18 -4.60 4.27
CA PRO A 204 6.59 -4.58 3.96
C PRO A 204 7.14 -5.98 4.14
N GLY A 205 7.99 -6.43 3.23
CA GLY A 205 8.63 -7.73 3.37
C GLY A 205 10.01 -7.66 3.98
N GLY A 206 10.43 -8.71 4.69
CA GLY A 206 11.79 -8.82 5.22
C GLY A 206 12.20 -10.26 5.53
N THR A 207 13.33 -10.72 5.02
CA THR A 207 13.87 -12.04 5.31
C THR A 207 14.37 -12.10 6.75
N TYR A 208 13.72 -12.91 7.60
CA TYR A 208 14.21 -13.21 8.94
C TYR A 208 14.41 -14.71 9.08
N SER A 209 15.66 -15.17 9.18
CA SER A 209 16.03 -16.52 9.64
C SER A 209 15.04 -17.64 9.25
N SER A 210 14.82 -17.83 7.94
CA SER A 210 13.96 -18.89 7.38
C SER A 210 12.44 -18.73 7.55
N TYR A 211 11.95 -17.59 8.06
CA TYR A 211 10.52 -17.25 8.08
C TYR A 211 10.12 -16.47 6.83
N PHE A 212 8.99 -16.86 6.23
CA PHE A 212 8.31 -16.13 5.16
C PHE A 212 7.70 -14.83 5.69
N GLY A 213 7.57 -13.82 4.83
CA GLY A 213 7.16 -12.48 5.23
C GLY A 213 5.74 -12.34 5.69
N ASP A 214 5.50 -11.16 6.26
CA ASP A 214 4.15 -10.73 6.58
C ASP A 214 3.33 -10.70 5.28
N ALA A 215 2.28 -11.51 5.23
CA ALA A 215 1.33 -11.49 4.13
C ALA A 215 0.57 -10.15 4.10
N PRO A 216 0.02 -9.71 2.95
CA PRO A 216 -0.84 -8.54 2.92
C PRO A 216 -2.01 -8.72 3.88
N ILE A 217 -2.39 -7.62 4.52
CA ILE A 217 -3.58 -7.58 5.36
C ILE A 217 -4.71 -7.07 4.49
N ALA A 218 -5.81 -7.82 4.44
CA ALA A 218 -7.00 -7.40 3.72
C ALA A 218 -8.19 -7.32 4.67
N VAL A 219 -8.93 -6.22 4.58
CA VAL A 219 -10.04 -5.91 5.47
C VAL A 219 -11.20 -5.40 4.67
N TYR A 220 -12.34 -6.03 4.82
CA TYR A 220 -13.58 -5.61 4.20
C TYR A 220 -14.47 -4.90 5.22
N LEU A 221 -15.08 -3.81 4.80
CA LEU A 221 -16.08 -3.05 5.54
C LEU A 221 -17.35 -2.96 4.69
N SER A 222 -18.39 -3.67 5.12
CA SER A 222 -19.69 -3.63 4.45
C SER A 222 -20.43 -2.32 4.73
N LYS A 223 -21.41 -1.96 3.89
CA LYS A 223 -22.32 -0.83 4.12
C LYS A 223 -23.09 -0.88 5.45
N ALA A 224 -23.24 -2.08 6.02
CA ALA A 224 -23.88 -2.29 7.31
C ALA A 224 -22.92 -2.09 8.51
N GLY A 225 -21.65 -1.77 8.25
CA GLY A 225 -20.62 -1.60 9.28
C GLY A 225 -19.99 -2.92 9.77
N VAL A 226 -20.30 -4.06 9.14
CA VAL A 226 -19.64 -5.34 9.44
C VAL A 226 -18.22 -5.31 8.89
N VAL A 227 -17.25 -5.64 9.74
CA VAL A 227 -15.83 -5.72 9.42
C VAL A 227 -15.40 -7.18 9.33
N THR A 228 -14.76 -7.55 8.22
CA THR A 228 -14.14 -8.87 8.04
C THR A 228 -12.66 -8.71 7.77
N VAL A 229 -11.82 -9.37 8.57
CA VAL A 229 -10.36 -9.24 8.51
C VAL A 229 -9.73 -10.55 8.07
N SER A 230 -8.81 -10.47 7.12
CA SER A 230 -7.86 -11.53 6.79
C SER A 230 -6.44 -11.02 7.09
N SER A 231 -5.89 -11.44 8.23
CA SER A 231 -4.57 -11.04 8.72
C SER A 231 -3.43 -11.88 8.13
N ARG A 232 -3.76 -12.92 7.37
CA ARG A 232 -2.84 -13.74 6.59
C ARG A 232 -3.55 -14.12 5.31
N CYS A 233 -3.65 -13.17 4.38
CA CYS A 233 -3.86 -13.52 2.99
C CYS A 233 -2.62 -14.28 2.52
N ALA A 234 -2.49 -15.54 2.95
CA ALA A 234 -1.66 -16.49 2.25
C ALA A 234 -2.14 -16.41 0.81
N LEU A 235 -1.30 -15.88 -0.09
CA LEU A 235 -1.43 -16.16 -1.50
C LEU A 235 -1.55 -17.68 -1.54
N ALA A 236 -2.74 -18.21 -1.80
CA ALA A 236 -2.99 -19.63 -1.80
C ALA A 236 -2.22 -20.20 -3.00
N LEU A 237 -0.95 -20.52 -2.74
CA LEU A 237 -0.03 -21.14 -3.66
C LEU A 237 -0.37 -22.62 -3.70
N GLY A 238 -1.30 -22.96 -4.59
CA GLY A 238 -1.76 -24.32 -4.80
C GLY A 238 -1.99 -24.68 -6.26
N ALA A 239 -1.50 -23.88 -7.21
CA ALA A 239 -1.47 -24.28 -8.61
C ALA A 239 -0.01 -24.54 -9.00
N GLU A 240 0.44 -25.77 -8.78
CA GLU A 240 1.75 -26.29 -9.24
C GLU A 240 1.93 -26.15 -10.76
N ASN A 241 0.85 -25.84 -11.52
CA ASN A 241 0.86 -25.56 -12.94
C ASN A 241 -0.08 -24.39 -13.30
N VAL A 242 0.30 -23.15 -13.00
CA VAL A 242 -0.32 -22.00 -13.69
C VAL A 242 0.34 -21.87 -15.06
N ALA A 243 -0.21 -22.56 -16.06
CA ALA A 243 0.09 -22.26 -17.44
C ALA A 243 -0.45 -20.85 -17.75
N THR A 244 0.42 -19.93 -18.15
CA THR A 244 0.00 -18.66 -18.71
C THR A 244 -0.82 -18.97 -19.97
N VAL A 245 -2.12 -18.73 -19.96
CA VAL A 245 -2.90 -18.67 -21.20
C VAL A 245 -2.53 -17.34 -21.85
N ASP A 246 -1.80 -17.38 -22.97
CA ASP A 246 -1.40 -16.20 -23.75
C ASP A 246 -0.59 -15.13 -22.98
N GLY A 247 0.29 -15.54 -22.06
CA GLY A 247 1.12 -14.60 -21.29
C GLY A 247 0.39 -13.83 -20.19
N LYS A 248 -0.86 -14.18 -19.87
CA LYS A 248 -1.67 -13.52 -18.81
C LYS A 248 -1.45 -14.16 -17.44
N ILE A 249 -1.58 -13.34 -16.41
CA ILE A 249 -1.19 -13.66 -15.02
C ILE A 249 -2.46 -13.82 -14.16
N PRO A 250 -2.54 -14.82 -13.26
CA PRO A 250 -3.74 -15.09 -12.47
C PRO A 250 -4.13 -13.91 -11.58
N ILE A 251 -5.43 -13.59 -11.59
CA ILE A 251 -6.08 -12.68 -10.65
C ILE A 251 -6.50 -13.50 -9.43
N TYR A 252 -6.15 -13.05 -8.22
CA TYR A 252 -6.54 -13.74 -6.99
C TYR A 252 -7.70 -13.01 -6.32
N ASN A 253 -8.80 -13.73 -6.12
CA ASN A 253 -9.98 -13.26 -5.41
C ASN A 253 -10.08 -13.96 -4.05
N PHE A 254 -9.95 -13.21 -2.96
CA PHE A 254 -10.22 -13.75 -1.62
C PHE A 254 -11.72 -13.72 -1.39
N HIS A 255 -12.32 -14.84 -1.00
CA HIS A 255 -13.74 -14.92 -0.68
C HIS A 255 -13.96 -15.34 0.77
N THR A 256 -14.94 -14.73 1.43
CA THR A 256 -15.49 -15.23 2.71
C THR A 256 -16.72 -16.08 2.41
N LEU A 257 -16.76 -17.30 2.90
CA LEU A 257 -17.90 -18.20 2.75
C LEU A 257 -18.77 -18.10 4.01
N THR A 258 -19.85 -17.32 3.98
CA THR A 258 -21.14 -17.47 4.72
C THR A 258 -21.83 -16.11 4.94
N PRO A 259 -23.16 -15.99 4.76
CA PRO A 259 -24.09 -16.91 4.11
C PRO A 259 -24.02 -16.88 2.56
N ALA A 260 -23.24 -15.97 1.96
CA ALA A 260 -22.94 -15.94 0.53
C ALA A 260 -21.44 -15.64 0.32
N PRO A 261 -20.78 -16.19 -0.73
CA PRO A 261 -19.41 -15.84 -1.07
C PRO A 261 -19.31 -14.34 -1.30
N LYS A 262 -18.55 -13.63 -0.45
CA LYS A 262 -18.23 -12.22 -0.64
C LYS A 262 -16.75 -12.05 -0.88
N ARG A 263 -16.41 -11.26 -1.89
CA ARG A 263 -15.03 -10.93 -2.25
C ARG A 263 -14.45 -10.00 -1.18
N LEU A 264 -13.44 -10.46 -0.44
CA LEU A 264 -12.79 -9.72 0.65
C LEU A 264 -11.67 -8.82 0.15
N ALA A 265 -11.00 -9.19 -0.94
CA ALA A 265 -10.04 -8.36 -1.63
C ALA A 265 -9.75 -8.91 -3.04
N GLN A 266 -9.27 -8.03 -3.92
CA GLN A 266 -8.66 -8.40 -5.18
C GLN A 266 -7.22 -7.90 -5.18
N LEU A 267 -6.29 -8.83 -5.35
CA LEU A 267 -4.90 -8.52 -5.58
C LEU A 267 -4.50 -9.10 -6.92
N LEU A 268 -4.09 -8.23 -7.84
CA LEU A 268 -3.39 -8.65 -9.04
C LEU A 268 -1.91 -8.78 -8.67
N CYS A 269 -1.33 -9.93 -8.96
CA CYS A 269 0.11 -10.14 -8.84
C CYS A 269 0.68 -10.33 -10.24
N VAL A 270 1.88 -9.81 -10.49
CA VAL A 270 2.61 -9.90 -11.76
C VAL A 270 3.91 -10.67 -11.55
N ARG A 271 4.15 -11.70 -12.38
CA ARG A 271 5.42 -12.42 -12.43
C ARG A 271 6.53 -11.49 -12.93
N ARG A 272 7.69 -11.51 -12.29
CA ARG A 272 8.89 -10.79 -12.74
C ARG A 272 9.95 -11.76 -13.23
N GLY A 273 10.40 -11.57 -14.47
CA GLY A 273 11.54 -12.27 -15.04
C GLY A 273 12.87 -11.60 -14.70
N PRO A 274 14.02 -12.26 -15.00
CA PRO A 274 15.33 -11.61 -14.94
C PRO A 274 15.36 -10.34 -15.81
N GLY A 275 15.99 -9.28 -15.32
CA GLY A 275 16.09 -8.00 -16.04
C GLY A 275 14.84 -7.11 -15.99
N ALA A 276 13.75 -7.50 -15.33
CA ALA A 276 12.60 -6.62 -15.14
C ALA A 276 13.00 -5.37 -14.33
N VAL A 277 12.49 -4.21 -14.72
CA VAL A 277 12.72 -2.94 -14.01
C VAL A 277 11.57 -2.73 -13.02
N GLY A 278 11.87 -2.19 -11.83
CA GLY A 278 10.81 -1.83 -10.90
C GLY A 278 9.92 -0.75 -11.50
N ASN A 279 8.63 -0.73 -11.17
CA ASN A 279 7.69 0.30 -11.67
C ASN A 279 7.38 0.25 -13.16
N ASP A 280 7.28 -0.95 -13.72
CA ASP A 280 6.88 -1.13 -15.11
C ASP A 280 5.36 -1.03 -15.25
N GLU A 281 4.90 -0.23 -16.22
CA GLU A 281 3.52 -0.26 -16.65
C GLU A 281 3.27 -1.47 -17.56
N PHE A 282 2.14 -2.13 -17.39
CA PHE A 282 1.70 -3.20 -18.27
C PHE A 282 0.18 -3.15 -18.43
N THR A 283 -0.35 -3.83 -19.45
CA THR A 283 -1.78 -3.94 -19.65
C THR A 283 -2.26 -5.37 -19.45
N ALA A 284 -3.44 -5.54 -18.86
CA ALA A 284 -4.05 -6.84 -18.66
C ALA A 284 -5.58 -6.72 -18.62
N ALA A 285 -6.28 -7.77 -19.06
CA ALA A 285 -7.72 -7.92 -18.84
C ALA A 285 -7.95 -8.70 -17.53
N ALA A 286 -7.84 -8.01 -16.40
CA ALA A 286 -7.87 -8.61 -15.05
C ALA A 286 -9.30 -8.94 -14.56
N VAL A 287 -10.30 -8.16 -14.97
CA VAL A 287 -11.72 -8.41 -14.68
C VAL A 287 -12.50 -8.31 -15.98
N GLY A 288 -13.18 -9.39 -16.36
CA GLY A 288 -13.91 -9.48 -17.62
C GLY A 288 -12.99 -9.46 -18.84
N THR A 289 -13.41 -8.79 -19.92
CA THR A 289 -12.68 -8.69 -21.19
C THR A 289 -11.98 -7.36 -21.39
N GLN A 290 -12.20 -6.38 -20.50
CA GLN A 290 -11.65 -5.04 -20.65
C GLN A 290 -10.16 -5.04 -20.29
N THR A 291 -9.32 -4.68 -21.25
CA THR A 291 -7.90 -4.40 -20.99
C THR A 291 -7.77 -3.09 -20.21
N ARG A 292 -7.07 -3.17 -19.08
CA ARG A 292 -6.79 -2.06 -18.16
C ARG A 292 -5.27 -1.89 -18.02
N THR A 293 -4.82 -0.71 -17.64
CA THR A 293 -3.39 -0.42 -17.39
C THR A 293 -3.06 -0.59 -15.91
N PHE A 294 -1.93 -1.21 -15.62
CA PHE A 294 -1.45 -1.50 -14.26
C PHE A 294 0.01 -1.08 -14.09
N MET A 295 0.34 -0.69 -12.87
CA MET A 295 1.71 -0.42 -12.42
C MET A 295 2.20 -1.62 -11.61
N ALA A 296 3.25 -2.29 -12.09
CA ALA A 296 3.95 -3.31 -11.32
C ALA A 296 4.78 -2.63 -10.21
N MET A 297 4.28 -2.72 -8.98
CA MET A 297 4.99 -2.14 -7.84
C MET A 297 6.31 -2.88 -7.61
N ASN A 298 7.28 -2.25 -6.94
CA ASN A 298 8.46 -3.01 -6.56
C ASN A 298 8.09 -4.16 -5.65
N PRO A 299 8.90 -5.23 -5.63
CA PRO A 299 8.75 -6.32 -4.70
C PRO A 299 8.86 -5.77 -3.28
N VAL A 300 7.70 -5.42 -2.75
CA VAL A 300 7.46 -5.46 -1.32
C VAL A 300 7.14 -6.92 -1.06
N TRP A 301 8.11 -7.65 -0.53
CA TRP A 301 7.98 -9.08 -0.29
C TRP A 301 6.76 -9.32 0.62
N PRO A 302 5.77 -10.08 0.15
CA PRO A 302 5.69 -11.50 0.50
C PRO A 302 5.39 -12.26 -0.80
N GLY A 303 6.43 -12.51 -1.58
CA GLY A 303 6.25 -12.89 -2.99
C GLY A 303 7.32 -13.84 -3.52
N ASP A 304 7.91 -14.65 -2.65
CA ASP A 304 8.52 -15.90 -3.12
C ASP A 304 7.37 -16.88 -3.36
N VAL A 305 6.78 -16.78 -4.55
CA VAL A 305 5.96 -17.86 -5.08
C VAL A 305 6.93 -18.95 -5.51
N PHE A 306 7.29 -19.83 -4.57
CA PHE A 306 8.14 -20.99 -4.86
C PHE A 306 7.37 -21.93 -5.81
N ASN A 307 7.67 -21.86 -7.10
CA ASN A 307 7.14 -22.77 -8.12
C ASN A 307 8.18 -23.83 -8.55
N GLY A 308 9.15 -24.12 -7.68
CA GLY A 308 10.29 -24.99 -8.00
C GLY A 308 11.35 -24.36 -8.91
N THR A 309 11.08 -23.16 -9.46
CA THR A 309 12.05 -22.29 -10.14
C THR A 309 12.11 -20.93 -9.43
N LEU A 310 13.23 -20.22 -9.51
CA LEU A 310 13.46 -18.96 -8.77
C LEU A 310 12.61 -17.79 -9.31
N VAL A 311 11.28 -17.85 -9.22
CA VAL A 311 10.37 -16.84 -9.77
C VAL A 311 9.81 -15.93 -8.68
N ARG A 312 9.93 -14.61 -8.88
CA ARG A 312 9.36 -13.60 -7.97
C ARG A 312 8.09 -12.98 -8.53
N ALA A 313 7.13 -12.68 -7.68
CA ALA A 313 5.93 -11.92 -8.02
C ALA A 313 5.92 -10.54 -7.33
N ALA A 314 5.27 -9.56 -7.96
CA ALA A 314 5.01 -8.24 -7.37
C ALA A 314 3.50 -7.96 -7.37
N VAL A 315 3.04 -7.10 -6.47
CA VAL A 315 1.67 -6.59 -6.52
C VAL A 315 1.55 -5.59 -7.66
N ALA A 316 0.47 -5.67 -8.43
CA ALA A 316 0.14 -4.75 -9.49
C ALA A 316 -1.02 -3.84 -9.05
N MET A 317 -0.79 -2.53 -9.13
CA MET A 317 -1.79 -1.50 -8.83
C MET A 317 -2.49 -1.08 -10.12
N LEU A 318 -3.81 -0.91 -10.09
CA LEU A 318 -4.53 -0.30 -11.20
C LEU A 318 -3.99 1.13 -11.45
N TRP A 319 -3.72 1.44 -12.71
CA TRP A 319 -2.99 2.65 -13.11
C TRP A 319 -3.64 3.23 -14.36
N GLU A 320 -4.71 4.02 -14.18
CA GLU A 320 -5.50 4.65 -15.27
C GLU A 320 -5.79 6.14 -15.10
#